data_AF-A0A7C4H3P9-F1
#
_entry.id   AF-A0A7C4H3P9-F1
#
_cell.length_a   1.000
_cell.length_b   1.000
_cell.length_c   1.000
_cell.angle_alpha   90.00
_cell.angle_beta   90.00
_cell.angle_gamma   90.00
#
_symmetry.space_group_name_H-M   'P 1'
#
loop_
_entity.id
_entity.type
_entity.pdbx_description
1 polymer ?
#
loop_
_entity_poly.entity_id
_entity_poly.type
_entity_poly.pdbx_seq_one_letter_code
_entity_poly.pdbx_strand_id
1 'polypeptide(L)' 'MHHALYVKTITISDEVYYKLVALKGDRSFTEVIDELIRSSVKSRVEMIISLSRRSAPPELEEAVKLVREGFKARFVETAP' A
#
# COMPACT_ATOMS: atom_id res chain seq x y z
N MET A 1 22.16 10.79 -5.27
CA MET A 1 22.79 9.87 -4.29
C MET A 1 22.65 8.46 -4.82
N HIS A 2 23.76 7.79 -5.17
CA HIS A 2 23.73 6.39 -5.62
C HIS A 2 23.82 5.49 -4.37
N HIS A 3 22.69 4.90 -3.96
CA HIS A 3 22.74 3.78 -3.02
C HIS A 3 23.36 2.60 -3.75
N ALA A 4 24.56 2.18 -3.34
CA ALA A 4 25.08 0.88 -3.74
C ALA A 4 24.07 -0.20 -3.32
N LEU A 5 23.66 -1.05 -4.26
CA LEU A 5 22.74 -2.16 -4.02
C LEU A 5 23.40 -3.14 -3.04
N TYR A 6 23.12 -2.96 -1.76
CA TYR A 6 23.67 -3.82 -0.72
C TYR A 6 22.97 -5.16 -0.78
N VAL A 7 23.67 -6.20 -1.23
CA VAL A 7 23.13 -7.57 -1.25
C VAL A 7 22.89 -8.03 0.18
N LYS A 8 21.71 -8.60 0.43
CA LYS A 8 21.34 -9.20 1.72
C LYS A 8 21.23 -10.71 1.53
N THR A 9 21.78 -11.45 2.48
CA THR A 9 21.68 -12.91 2.52
C THR A 9 20.52 -13.31 3.41
N ILE A 10 19.69 -14.24 2.92
CA ILE A 10 18.67 -14.92 3.71
C ILE A 10 18.97 -16.42 3.69
N THR A 11 18.64 -17.11 4.77
CA THR A 11 18.79 -18.56 4.87
C THR A 11 17.42 -19.21 4.81
N ILE A 12 17.29 -20.26 4.01
CA ILE A 12 16.07 -21.04 3.81
C ILE A 12 16.43 -22.52 3.80
N SER A 13 15.44 -23.41 3.98
CA SER A 13 15.67 -24.84 3.82
C SER A 13 15.92 -25.21 2.36
N ASP A 14 16.66 -26.28 2.14
CA ASP A 14 16.95 -26.80 0.80
C ASP A 14 15.67 -27.08 0.00
N GLU A 15 14.66 -27.64 0.66
CA GLU A 15 13.35 -27.90 0.04
C GLU A 15 12.72 -26.61 -0.53
N VAL A 16 12.75 -25.52 0.24
CA VAL A 16 12.23 -24.22 -0.20
C VAL A 16 13.10 -23.66 -1.32
N TYR A 17 14.43 -23.79 -1.22
CA TYR A 17 15.34 -23.37 -2.28
C TYR A 17 15.00 -24.04 -3.62
N TYR A 18 14.85 -25.36 -3.66
CA TYR A 18 14.54 -26.08 -4.91
C TYR A 18 13.18 -25.68 -5.48
N LYS A 19 12.17 -25.50 -4.63
CA LYS A 19 10.86 -24.98 -5.05
C LYS A 19 10.99 -23.60 -5.70
N LEU A 20 11.74 -22.69 -5.07
CA LEU A 20 11.94 -21.35 -5.60
C LEU A 20 12.75 -21.33 -6.90
N VAL A 21 13.77 -22.18 -7.03
CA VAL A 21 14.56 -22.33 -8.27
C VAL A 21 13.69 -22.86 -9.40
N ALA A 22 12.83 -23.84 -9.14
CA ALA A 22 11.88 -24.33 -10.14
C ALA A 22 10.89 -23.24 -10.58
N LEU A 23 10.43 -22.41 -9.63
CA LEU A 23 9.47 -21.34 -9.91
C LEU A 23 10.07 -20.15 -10.69
N LYS A 24 11.33 -19.78 -10.43
CA LYS A 24 11.96 -18.64 -11.12
C LYS A 24 12.26 -18.93 -12.60
N GLY A 25 12.38 -20.22 -12.97
CA GLY A 25 12.86 -20.65 -14.29
C GLY A 25 14.24 -20.09 -14.61
N ASP A 26 14.39 -19.49 -15.79
CA ASP A 26 15.66 -18.93 -16.28
C ASP A 26 15.97 -17.53 -15.72
N ARG A 27 15.03 -16.91 -15.01
CA ARG A 27 15.17 -15.54 -14.48
C ARG A 27 16.00 -15.50 -13.20
N SER A 28 16.56 -14.35 -12.86
CA SER A 28 17.16 -14.14 -11.54
C SER A 28 16.08 -13.93 -10.47
N PHE A 29 16.39 -14.29 -9.21
CA PHE A 29 15.48 -14.01 -8.10
C PHE A 29 15.25 -12.51 -7.90
N THR A 30 16.26 -11.67 -8.16
CA THR A 30 16.11 -10.21 -8.10
C THR A 30 15.06 -9.73 -9.08
N GLU A 31 15.10 -10.17 -10.34
CA GLU A 31 14.10 -9.76 -11.34
C GLU A 31 12.68 -10.20 -10.97
N VAL A 32 12.53 -11.43 -10.48
CA VAL A 32 11.22 -11.97 -10.08
C VAL A 32 10.67 -11.18 -8.89
N ILE A 33 11.49 -10.93 -7.87
CA ILE A 33 11.08 -10.19 -6.67
C ILE A 33 10.75 -8.74 -7.03
N ASP A 34 11.55 -8.08 -7.86
CA ASP A 34 11.31 -6.72 -8.32
C ASP A 34 9.96 -6.61 -9.05
N GLU A 35 9.65 -7.56 -9.92
CA GLU A 35 8.37 -7.58 -10.63
C GLU A 35 7.19 -7.80 -9.69
N LEU A 36 7.31 -8.72 -8.73
CA LEU A 36 6.28 -8.97 -7.72
C LEU A 36 6.04 -7.72 -6.85
N ILE A 37 7.10 -7.01 -6.46
CA ILE A 37 6.99 -5.75 -5.73
C ILE A 37 6.31 -4.69 -6.59
N ARG A 38 6.77 -4.51 -7.84
CA ARG A 38 6.21 -3.50 -8.75
C ARG A 38 4.74 -3.74 -9.06
N SER A 39 4.35 -4.98 -9.33
CA SER A 39 2.96 -5.37 -9.57
C SER A 39 2.08 -5.13 -8.34
N SER A 40 2.54 -5.51 -7.14
CA SER A 40 1.85 -5.22 -5.88
C SER A 40 1.68 -3.72 -5.60
N VAL A 41 2.72 -2.92 -5.85
CA VAL A 41 2.65 -1.45 -5.73
C VAL A 41 1.66 -0.88 -6.74
N LYS A 42 1.74 -1.32 -8.00
CA LYS A 42 0.84 -0.89 -9.08
C LYS A 42 -0.62 -1.14 -8.72
N SER A 43 -0.97 -2.36 -8.27
CA SER A 43 -2.33 -2.69 -7.86
C SER A 43 -2.84 -1.82 -6.72
N ARG A 44 -1.98 -1.48 -5.75
CA ARG A 44 -2.34 -0.57 -4.65
C ARG A 44 -2.58 0.85 -5.13
N VAL A 45 -1.73 1.35 -6.04
CA VAL A 45 -1.90 2.68 -6.64
C VAL A 45 -3.19 2.76 -7.45
N GLU A 46 -3.48 1.74 -8.27
CA GLU A 46 -4.73 1.66 -9.04
C GLU A 46 -5.96 1.64 -8.12
N MET A 47 -5.91 0.88 -7.01
CA MET A 47 -6.96 0.87 -6.00
C MET A 47 -7.17 2.27 -5.39
N ILE A 48 -6.11 2.96 -5.00
CA ILE A 48 -6.19 4.33 -4.46
C ILE A 48 -6.82 5.27 -5.49
N ILE A 49 -6.34 5.24 -6.75
CA ILE A 49 -6.89 6.07 -7.83
C ILE A 49 -8.38 5.77 -8.03
N SER A 50 -8.78 4.49 -8.01
CA SER A 50 -10.19 4.10 -8.16
C SER A 50 -11.05 4.60 -7.01
N LEU A 51 -10.55 4.55 -5.77
CA LEU A 51 -11.24 5.07 -4.59
C LEU A 51 -11.34 6.59 -4.63
N SER A 52 -10.29 7.28 -5.10
CA SER A 52 -10.29 8.75 -5.24
C SER A 52 -11.17 9.26 -6.39
N ARG A 53 -11.38 8.45 -7.43
CA ARG A 53 -12.27 8.78 -8.56
C ARG A 53 -13.74 8.51 -8.28
N ARG A 54 -14.04 7.67 -7.28
CA ARG A 54 -15.40 7.50 -6.79
C ARG A 54 -15.76 8.73 -5.98
N SER A 55 -16.81 9.44 -6.41
CA SER A 55 -17.51 10.34 -5.51
C SER A 55 -17.89 9.57 -4.25
N ALA A 56 -17.73 10.20 -3.08
CA ALA A 56 -18.10 9.58 -1.82
C ALA A 56 -19.56 9.10 -1.92
N PRO A 57 -19.89 7.89 -1.43
CA PRO A 57 -21.27 7.45 -1.37
C PRO A 57 -22.11 8.53 -0.67
N PRO A 58 -23.34 8.82 -1.12
CA PRO A 58 -24.19 9.85 -0.51
C PRO A 58 -24.33 9.67 1.01
N GLU A 59 -24.39 8.43 1.46
CA GLU A 59 -24.44 8.02 2.88
C GLU A 59 -23.21 8.47 3.67
N LEU A 60 -22.01 8.43 3.06
CA LEU A 60 -20.77 8.89 3.67
C LEU A 60 -20.72 10.42 3.71
N GLU A 61 -21.21 11.11 2.68
CA GLU A 61 -21.32 12.57 2.69
C GLU A 61 -22.29 13.05 3.77
N GLU A 62 -23.44 12.38 3.93
CA GLU A 62 -24.40 12.66 4.99
C GLU A 62 -23.81 12.40 6.39
N ALA A 63 -23.11 11.28 6.58
CA ALA A 63 -22.45 10.99 7.85
C ALA A 63 -21.38 12.05 8.20
N VAL A 64 -20.56 12.47 7.23
CA VAL A 64 -19.56 13.53 7.42
C VAL A 64 -20.23 14.87 7.73
N LYS A 65 -21.37 15.18 7.09
CA LYS A 65 -22.14 16.39 7.36
C LYS A 65 -22.68 16.40 8.79
N LEU A 66 -23.28 15.30 9.25
CA LEU A 66 -23.78 15.14 10.61
C LEU A 66 -22.67 15.27 11.66
N VAL A 67 -21.49 14.67 11.41
CA VAL A 67 -20.33 14.83 12.29
C VAL A 67 -19.86 16.29 12.33
N ARG A 68 -19.72 16.96 11.17
CA ARG A 68 -19.32 18.37 11.13
C ARG A 68 -20.30 19.28 11.85
N GLU A 69 -21.60 19.04 11.70
CA GLU A 69 -22.66 19.79 12.39
C GLU A 69 -22.67 19.51 13.89
N GLY A 70 -22.51 18.24 14.30
CA GLY A 70 -22.42 17.84 15.70
C GLY A 70 -21.17 18.34 16.42
N PHE A 71 -20.04 18.49 15.70
CA PHE A 71 -18.79 19.03 16.27
C PHE A 71 -18.68 20.56 16.21
N LYS A 72 -19.47 21.25 15.37
CA LYS A 72 -19.56 22.73 15.37
C LYS A 72 -20.13 23.32 16.67
N ALA A 73 -20.68 22.50 17.57
CA ALA A 73 -21.25 22.91 18.86
C ALA A 73 -20.24 23.00 20.02
N ARG A 74 -18.93 22.93 19.77
CA ARG A 74 -17.92 23.29 20.76
C ARG A 74 -17.00 24.40 20.24
N PHE A 75 -17.56 25.60 20.12
CA PHE A 75 -16.74 26.78 20.41
C PHE A 75 -16.39 26.68 21.89
N VAL A 76 -15.14 26.33 22.19
CA VAL A 76 -14.59 26.64 23.50
C VAL A 76 -14.50 28.16 23.50
N GLU A 77 -15.41 28.81 24.23
CA GLU A 77 -15.21 30.18 24.67
C GLU A 77 -13.90 30.18 25.46
N THR A 78 -12.79 30.56 24.82
CA THR A 78 -11.70 31.15 25.57
C THR A 78 -12.22 32.51 26.02
N ALA A 79 -12.80 32.53 27.21
CA ALA A 79 -13.16 33.73 27.96
C ALA A 79 -11.93 34.66 28.07
N PRO A 80 -12.16 35.99 28.16
CA PRO A 80 -11.17 37.04 27.85
C PRO A 80 -9.92 37.07 28.72
#